data_AF-A0ABD3XXN6-F1
#
_entry.id   AF-A0ABD3XXN6-F1
#
_cell.length_a   1.000
_cell.length_b   1.000
_cell.length_c   1.000
_cell.angle_alpha   90.00
_cell.angle_beta   90.00
_cell.angle_gamma   90.00
#
_symmetry.space_group_name_H-M   'P 1'
#
loop_
_entity.id
_entity.type
_entity.pdbx_description
1 polymer ?
#
loop_
_entity_poly.entity_id
_entity_poly.type
_entity_poly.pdbx_seq_one_letter_code
_entity_poly.pdbx_strand_id
1 'polypeptide(L)'
;MVFLQSEGEQRFPKFIPSDLNQHISHFILSVRNKGGDEFKPSTLRDMISSIDRYLHTKSYGVSIINDIKFHKSRSVLKMKLKNLKKLGKGNKPRASSPVSDHDL
;
A
#
# COMPACT_ATOMS: atom_id res chain seq x y z
N MET A 1 -5.73 16.79 19.99
CA MET A 1 -5.98 15.40 20.45
C MET A 1 -5.17 15.10 21.73
N VAL A 2 -5.14 16.01 22.72
CA VAL A 2 -4.20 15.95 23.86
C VAL A 2 -4.87 15.50 25.17
N PHE A 3 -6.19 15.69 25.30
CA PHE A 3 -6.95 15.39 26.53
C PHE A 3 -7.15 13.89 26.81
N LEU A 4 -7.21 13.05 25.78
CA LEU A 4 -7.48 11.61 25.96
C LEU A 4 -6.25 10.85 26.48
N GLN A 5 -5.03 11.31 26.18
CA GLN A 5 -3.81 10.69 26.68
C GLN A 5 -3.53 11.01 28.15
N SER A 6 -4.01 12.14 28.69
CA SER A 6 -3.80 12.51 30.09
C SER A 6 -4.63 11.69 31.08
N GLU A 7 -5.72 11.08 30.62
CA GLU A 7 -6.65 10.27 31.44
C GLU A 7 -6.34 8.76 31.43
N GLY A 8 -5.20 8.35 30.85
CA GLY A 8 -4.85 6.91 30.74
C GLY A 8 -5.76 6.12 29.80
N GLU A 9 -6.53 6.81 28.95
CA GLU A 9 -7.49 6.25 28.02
C GLU A 9 -6.76 5.45 26.91
N GLN A 10 -6.61 4.14 27.11
CA GLN A 10 -6.02 3.20 26.15
C GLN A 10 -6.98 2.83 25.00
N ARG A 11 -8.21 3.37 24.99
CA ARG A 11 -9.20 3.07 23.96
C ARG A 11 -8.69 3.58 22.62
N PHE A 12 -8.43 2.64 21.71
CA PHE A 12 -8.10 2.97 20.32
C PHE A 12 -9.21 3.82 19.70
N PRO A 13 -8.87 4.82 18.87
CA PRO A 13 -9.87 5.58 18.14
C PRO A 13 -10.81 4.60 17.43
N LYS A 14 -12.12 4.67 17.74
CA LYS A 14 -13.10 3.94 16.95
C LYS A 14 -12.97 4.43 15.52
N PHE A 15 -12.54 3.55 14.62
CA PHE A 15 -12.46 3.85 13.20
C PHE A 15 -13.51 3.02 12.46
N ILE A 16 -14.03 3.57 11.38
CA ILE A 16 -14.97 2.88 10.51
C ILE A 16 -14.14 2.20 9.41
N PRO A 17 -14.21 0.86 9.25
CA PRO A 17 -13.41 0.16 8.24
C PRO A 17 -13.61 0.65 6.81
N SER A 18 -14.81 1.14 6.46
CA SER A 18 -15.08 1.76 5.15
C SER A 18 -14.25 3.02 4.92
N ASP A 19 -14.14 3.87 5.94
CA ASP A 19 -13.40 5.12 5.87
C ASP A 19 -11.92 4.82 5.73
N LEU A 20 -11.40 3.88 6.53
CA LEU A 20 -10.00 3.48 6.40
C LEU A 20 -9.72 2.87 5.02
N ASN A 21 -10.62 2.06 4.48
CA ASN A 21 -10.52 1.53 3.12
C ASN A 21 -10.53 2.64 2.06
N GLN A 22 -11.30 3.71 2.25
CA GLN A 22 -11.26 4.88 1.36
C GLN A 22 -9.92 5.63 1.45
N HIS A 23 -9.45 5.90 2.67
CA HIS A 23 -8.18 6.62 2.89
C HIS A 23 -6.99 5.87 2.34
N ILE A 24 -6.91 4.55 2.55
CA ILE A 24 -5.85 3.71 1.99
C ILE A 24 -5.92 3.70 0.46
N SER A 25 -7.12 3.62 -0.13
CA SER A 25 -7.28 3.70 -1.59
C SER A 25 -6.74 5.02 -2.14
N HIS A 26 -7.04 6.15 -1.49
CA HIS A 26 -6.52 7.46 -1.89
C HIS A 26 -5.00 7.52 -1.73
N PHE A 27 -4.48 7.04 -0.60
CA PHE A 27 -3.04 6.98 -0.34
C PHE A 27 -2.29 6.21 -1.43
N ILE A 28 -2.76 5.02 -1.83
CA ILE A 28 -2.14 4.21 -2.90
C ILE A 28 -2.05 4.99 -4.23
N LEU A 29 -3.05 5.82 -4.53
CA LEU A 29 -3.11 6.58 -5.77
C LEU A 29 -2.20 7.82 -5.74
N SER A 30 -2.16 8.52 -4.60
CA SER A 30 -1.52 9.83 -4.45
C SER A 30 -0.06 9.76 -4.00
N VAL A 31 0.36 8.69 -3.33
CA VAL A 31 1.70 8.60 -2.72
C VAL A 31 2.79 8.73 -3.78
N ARG A 32 3.78 9.59 -3.53
CA ARG A 32 4.96 9.85 -4.38
C ARG A 32 6.20 9.92 -3.52
N ASN A 33 7.36 9.61 -4.11
CA ASN A 33 8.63 9.73 -3.41
C ASN A 33 9.03 11.21 -3.25
N LYS A 34 10.16 11.48 -2.60
CA LYS A 34 10.65 12.84 -2.37
C LYS A 34 10.88 13.65 -3.67
N GLY A 35 11.11 12.98 -4.79
CA GLY A 35 11.26 13.60 -6.11
C GLY A 35 9.95 13.77 -6.87
N GLY A 36 8.79 13.49 -6.27
CA GLY A 36 7.48 13.53 -6.94
C GLY A 36 7.20 12.31 -7.83
N ASP A 37 8.10 11.33 -7.82
CA ASP A 37 8.05 10.16 -8.68
C ASP A 37 7.20 9.03 -8.09
N GLU A 38 6.67 8.17 -8.96
CA GLU A 38 5.98 6.95 -8.56
C GLU A 38 6.91 5.95 -7.86
N PHE A 39 6.42 5.34 -6.77
CA PHE A 39 7.13 4.27 -6.07
C PHE A 39 7.19 2.96 -6.88
N LYS A 40 8.18 2.13 -6.57
CA LYS A 40 8.27 0.77 -7.11
C LYS A 40 7.13 -0.12 -6.58
N PRO A 41 6.71 -1.13 -7.35
CA PRO A 41 5.70 -2.10 -6.94
C PRO A 41 5.98 -2.85 -5.63
N SER A 42 7.26 -3.11 -5.27
CA SER A 42 7.57 -3.69 -3.95
C SER A 42 7.33 -2.69 -2.84
N THR A 43 7.86 -1.47 -2.97
CA THR A 43 7.75 -0.44 -1.94
C THR A 43 6.30 -0.11 -1.61
N LEU A 44 5.43 -0.03 -2.62
CA LEU A 44 3.99 0.16 -2.37
C LEU A 44 3.35 -1.00 -1.60
N ARG A 45 3.76 -2.25 -1.87
CA ARG A 45 3.28 -3.40 -1.10
C ARG A 45 3.80 -3.34 0.34
N ASP A 46 5.07 -3.00 0.53
CA ASP A 46 5.69 -2.91 1.86
C ASP A 46 5.00 -1.86 2.73
N MET A 47 4.60 -0.72 2.14
CA MET A 47 3.79 0.29 2.82
C MET A 47 2.46 -0.29 3.31
N ILE A 48 1.72 -0.99 2.43
CA ILE A 48 0.43 -1.59 2.79
C ILE A 48 0.60 -2.69 3.85
N SER A 49 1.62 -3.55 3.71
CA SER A 49 1.94 -4.58 4.71
C SER A 49 2.30 -3.97 6.07
N SER A 50 2.97 -2.81 6.09
CA SER A 50 3.30 -2.12 7.35
C SER A 50 2.05 -1.59 8.05
N ILE A 51 1.09 -1.05 7.28
CA ILE A 51 -0.21 -0.60 7.82
C ILE A 51 -1.01 -1.80 8.33
N ASP A 52 -1.09 -2.88 7.56
CA ASP A 52 -1.80 -4.11 7.95
C ASP A 52 -1.22 -4.70 9.25
N ARG A 53 0.11 -4.80 9.34
CA ARG A 53 0.81 -5.20 10.56
C ARG A 53 0.46 -4.29 11.74
N TYR A 54 0.41 -2.97 11.55
CA TYR A 54 0.00 -2.05 12.61
C TYR A 54 -1.42 -2.33 13.10
N LEU A 55 -2.36 -2.59 12.18
CA LEU A 55 -3.74 -2.94 12.55
C LEU A 55 -3.81 -4.21 13.40
N HIS A 56 -2.99 -5.21 13.06
CA HIS A 56 -2.84 -6.43 13.85
C HIS A 56 -2.21 -6.18 15.22
N THR A 57 -1.07 -5.47 15.28
CA THR A 57 -0.37 -5.18 16.54
C THR A 57 -1.21 -4.37 17.53
N LYS A 58 -2.10 -3.51 17.01
CA LYS A 58 -3.03 -2.71 17.82
C LYS A 58 -4.39 -3.37 18.05
N SER A 59 -4.55 -4.65 17.69
CA SER A 59 -5.76 -5.43 17.93
C SER A 59 -7.04 -4.80 17.37
N TYR A 60 -6.97 -4.14 16.21
CA TYR A 60 -8.15 -3.55 15.57
C TYR A 60 -9.11 -4.59 14.95
N GLY A 61 -8.75 -5.88 14.96
CA GLY A 61 -9.63 -6.97 14.51
C GLY A 61 -9.94 -6.97 13.01
N VAL A 62 -9.12 -6.28 12.21
CA VAL A 62 -9.28 -6.17 10.76
C VAL A 62 -7.95 -6.45 10.05
N SER A 63 -8.03 -6.83 8.78
CA SER A 63 -6.87 -6.98 7.90
C SER A 63 -7.15 -6.37 6.53
N ILE A 64 -6.26 -5.52 6.05
CA ILE A 64 -6.32 -4.96 4.70
C ILE A 64 -6.16 -6.07 3.65
N ILE A 65 -5.34 -7.08 3.96
CA ILE A 65 -5.01 -8.16 3.03
C ILE A 65 -6.17 -9.16 2.90
N ASN A 66 -6.79 -9.51 4.03
CA ASN A 66 -7.73 -10.63 4.09
C ASN A 66 -9.20 -10.20 4.17
N ASP A 67 -9.52 -9.07 4.82
CA ASP A 67 -10.91 -8.70 5.09
C ASP A 67 -11.61 -8.11 3.84
N ILE A 68 -12.88 -8.50 3.64
CA ILE A 68 -13.74 -8.01 2.56
C ILE A 68 -13.98 -6.50 2.66
N LYS A 69 -13.93 -5.94 3.88
CA LYS A 69 -14.07 -4.50 4.14
C LYS A 69 -13.04 -3.65 3.39
N PHE A 70 -11.90 -4.24 2.98
CA PHE A 70 -10.81 -3.57 2.25
C PHE A 70 -10.73 -3.93 0.76
N HIS A 71 -11.82 -4.44 0.17
CA HIS A 71 -11.87 -4.81 -1.24
C HIS A 71 -11.43 -3.66 -2.19
N LYS A 72 -11.86 -2.42 -1.90
CA LYS A 72 -11.50 -1.25 -2.71
C LYS A 72 -10.00 -0.99 -2.70
N SER A 73 -9.39 -0.94 -1.51
CA SER A 73 -7.95 -0.75 -1.35
C SER A 73 -7.15 -1.82 -2.10
N ARG A 74 -7.56 -3.10 -1.98
CA ARG A 74 -6.90 -4.21 -2.69
C ARG A 74 -7.05 -4.09 -4.22
N SER A 75 -8.23 -3.69 -4.69
CA SER A 75 -8.48 -3.46 -6.12
C SER A 75 -7.64 -2.32 -6.68
N VAL A 76 -7.59 -1.19 -5.97
CA VAL A 76 -6.78 -0.03 -6.32
C VAL A 76 -5.29 -0.37 -6.32
N LEU A 77 -4.80 -1.09 -5.30
CA LEU A 77 -3.43 -1.58 -5.26
C LEU A 77 -3.12 -2.46 -6.47
N LYS A 78 -3.95 -3.46 -6.77
CA LYS A 78 -3.76 -4.35 -7.93
C LYS A 78 -3.71 -3.56 -9.24
N MET A 79 -4.62 -2.59 -9.41
CA MET A 79 -4.65 -1.71 -10.59
C MET A 79 -3.38 -0.87 -10.71
N LYS A 80 -2.97 -0.19 -9.63
CA LYS A 80 -1.77 0.65 -9.59
C LYS A 80 -0.52 -0.16 -9.91
N LEU A 81 -0.36 -1.34 -9.29
CA LEU A 81 0.78 -2.23 -9.55
C LEU A 81 0.82 -2.72 -11.00
N LYS A 82 -0.34 -3.02 -11.61
CA LYS A 82 -0.43 -3.38 -13.04
C LYS A 82 0.00 -2.21 -13.91
N ASN A 83 -0.42 -0.99 -13.59
CA ASN A 83 -0.01 0.21 -14.33
C ASN A 83 1.50 0.47 -14.24
N LEU A 84 2.08 0.39 -13.04
CA LEU A 84 3.51 0.59 -12.83
C LEU A 84 4.37 -0.43 -13.59
N LYS A 85 3.90 -1.68 -13.70
CA LYS A 85 4.56 -2.69 -14.53
C LYS A 85 4.51 -2.35 -16.01
N LYS A 86 3.40 -1.80 -16.51
CA LYS A 86 3.28 -1.35 -17.91
C LYS A 86 4.21 -0.18 -18.22
N LEU A 87 4.41 0.71 -17.25
CA LEU A 87 5.32 1.87 -17.37
C LEU A 87 6.81 1.52 -17.19
N GLY A 88 7.19 0.24 -17.23
CA GLY A 88 8.58 -0.18 -17.05
C GLY A 88 9.12 -0.06 -15.61
N LYS A 89 8.36 0.49 -14.67
CA LYS A 89 8.72 0.58 -13.24
C LYS A 89 8.55 -0.76 -12.49
N GLY A 90 8.56 -1.88 -13.20
CA GLY A 90 8.51 -3.22 -12.61
C GLY A 90 9.82 -3.58 -11.90
N ASN A 91 9.74 -4.44 -10.88
CA ASN A 91 10.94 -5.00 -10.26
C ASN A 91 11.50 -6.13 -11.13
N LYS A 92 12.24 -5.78 -12.19
CA LYS A 92 13.06 -6.75 -12.95
C LYS A 92 14.49 -6.20 -13.07
N PRO A 93 15.37 -6.45 -12.08
CA PRO A 93 16.78 -6.07 -12.17
C PRO A 93 17.60 -6.99 -13.11
N ARG A 94 17.02 -8.09 -13.62
CA ARG A 94 17.65 -9.09 -14.49
C ARG A 94 16.72 -9.58 -15.61
N ALA A 95 16.03 -8.70 -16.31
CA ALA A 95 15.43 -9.11 -17.58
C ALA A 95 16.57 -9.20 -18.60
N SER A 96 16.87 -10.40 -19.13
CA SER A 96 17.80 -10.52 -20.26
C SER A 96 17.30 -9.63 -21.40
N SER A 97 18.21 -8.80 -21.94
CA SER A 97 17.96 -8.10 -23.19
C SER A 97 17.64 -9.13 -24.28
N PRO A 98 16.74 -8.85 -25.24
CA PRO A 98 16.66 -9.65 -26.45
C PRO A 98 18.04 -9.59 -27.12
N VAL A 99 18.58 -10.75 -27.49
CA VAL A 99 19.80 -10.81 -28.33
C VAL A 99 19.44 -10.10 -29.63
N SER A 100 20.07 -8.97 -29.91
CA SER A 100 20.01 -8.34 -31.21
C SER A 100 20.80 -9.19 -32.20
N ASP A 101 20.28 -9.36 -33.42
CA ASP A 101 20.81 -10.22 -34.50
C ASP A 101 22.25 -9.89 -34.96
N HIS A 102 22.97 -9.01 -34.27
CA HIS A 102 24.36 -8.63 -34.57
C HIS A 102 25.40 -9.61 -33.97
N ASP A 103 24.97 -10.62 -33.22
CA ASP A 103 25.84 -11.63 -32.60
C ASP A 103 25.72 -13.03 -33.27
N LEU A 104 25.30 -13.10 -34.54
CA LEU A 104 25.35 -14.33 -35.37
C LEU A 104 26.40 -14.22 -36.48
#